data_AF-A0A7T2ZX91-F1
#
_entry.id   AF-A0A7T2ZX91-F1
#
_cell.length_a   1.000
_cell.length_b   1.000
_cell.length_c   1.000
_cell.angle_alpha   90.00
_cell.angle_beta   90.00
_cell.angle_gamma   90.00
#
_symmetry.space_group_name_H-M   'P 1'
#
loop_
_entity.id
_entity.type
_entity.pdbx_description
1 polymer ?
#
loop_
_entity_poly.entity_id
_entity_poly.type
_entity_poly.pdbx_seq_one_letter_code
_entity_poly.pdbx_strand_id
1 'polypeptide(L)' 'MKSQETKTEFIKLRASGKSFDYIAKELSISKSTCSSWEKELKDAIAELKQEQLNEL' A
#
# COMPACT_ATOMS: atom_id res chain seq x y z
N MET A 1 14.73 2.91 -11.77
CA MET A 1 14.13 1.71 -11.15
C MET A 1 12.81 2.15 -10.52
N LYS A 2 11.66 1.85 -11.15
CA LYS A 2 10.34 2.43 -10.79
C LYS A 2 9.56 1.62 -9.73
N SER A 3 10.09 0.48 -9.28
CA SER A 3 9.31 -0.49 -8.50
C SER A 3 9.27 -0.19 -7.00
N GLN A 4 10.28 0.47 -6.44
CA GLN A 4 10.35 0.71 -4.99
C GLN A 4 9.34 1.79 -4.57
N GLU A 5 9.32 2.93 -5.27
CA GLU A 5 8.46 4.07 -4.96
C GLU A 5 6.97 3.71 -5.06
N THR A 6 6.59 2.96 -6.10
CA THR A 6 5.20 2.53 -6.30
C THR A 6 4.72 1.60 -5.18
N LYS A 7 5.59 0.71 -4.67
CA LYS A 7 5.28 -0.15 -3.53
C LYS A 7 5.17 0.65 -2.23
N THR A 8 6.05 1.62 -2.02
CA THR A 8 5.98 2.53 -0.87
C THR A 8 4.66 3.31 -0.85
N GLU A 9 4.25 3.86 -1.99
CA GLU A 9 2.97 4.57 -2.10
C GLU A 9 1.77 3.64 -1.90
N PHE A 10 1.81 2.40 -2.42
CA PHE A 10 0.79 1.39 -2.13
C PHE A 10 0.65 1.14 -0.63
N ILE A 11 1.77 0.98 0.09
CA ILE A 11 1.79 0.74 1.54
C ILE A 11 1.16 1.91 2.28
N LYS A 12 1.57 3.15 1.97
CA LYS A 12 1.00 4.37 2.59
C LYS A 12 -0.50 4.49 2.36
N LEU A 13 -0.95 4.30 1.12
CA LEU A 13 -2.36 4.40 0.77
C LEU A 13 -3.18 3.29 1.46
N ARG A 14 -2.65 2.06 1.55
CA ARG A 14 -3.31 0.96 2.28
C ARG A 14 -3.34 1.17 3.78
N ALA A 15 -2.24 1.64 4.38
CA ALA A 15 -2.17 1.97 5.80
C ALA A 15 -3.17 3.09 6.16
N SER A 16 -3.33 4.07 5.26
CA SER A 16 -4.34 5.15 5.36
C SER A 16 -5.79 4.68 5.14
N GLY A 17 -6.03 3.40 4.83
CA GLY A 17 -7.37 2.83 4.64
C GLY A 17 -8.00 3.05 3.25
N LYS A 18 -7.22 3.43 2.23
CA LYS A 18 -7.75 3.58 0.86
C LYS A 18 -8.13 2.21 0.25
N SER A 19 -9.16 2.22 -0.61
CA SER A 19 -9.64 1.04 -1.33
C SER A 19 -8.75 0.67 -2.52
N PHE A 20 -8.72 -0.60 -2.92
CA PHE A 20 -7.89 -1.04 -4.05
C PHE A 20 -8.22 -0.36 -5.38
N ASP A 21 -9.48 0.03 -5.62
CA ASP A 21 -9.86 0.72 -6.87
C ASP A 21 -9.20 2.09 -6.98
N TYR A 22 -9.13 2.81 -5.85
CA TYR A 22 -8.44 4.10 -5.76
C TYR A 22 -6.94 3.92 -6.02
N ILE A 23 -6.32 2.97 -5.32
CA ILE A 23 -4.87 2.74 -5.39
C ILE A 23 -4.45 2.22 -6.78
N ALA A 24 -5.28 1.37 -7.39
CA ALA A 24 -5.07 0.87 -8.75
C ALA A 24 -5.03 2.01 -9.77
N LYS A 25 -5.93 3.00 -9.64
CA LYS A 25 -5.96 4.19 -10.49
C LYS A 25 -4.78 5.12 -10.22
N GLU A 26 -4.51 5.41 -8.96
CA GLU A 26 -3.42 6.32 -8.53
C GLU A 26 -2.05 5.81 -8.99
N LEU A 27 -1.77 4.53 -8.76
CA LEU A 27 -0.49 3.91 -9.11
C LEU A 27 -0.48 3.37 -10.55
N SER A 28 -1.58 3.52 -11.29
CA SER A 28 -1.78 2.97 -12.63
C SER A 28 -1.42 1.47 -12.71
N ILE A 29 -1.83 0.69 -11.71
CA ILE A 29 -1.62 -0.77 -11.61
C ILE A 29 -2.94 -1.54 -11.70
N SER A 30 -2.85 -2.84 -12.01
CA SER A 30 -4.01 -3.71 -12.07
C SER A 30 -4.49 -4.14 -10.66
N LYS A 31 -5.79 -4.42 -10.52
CA LYS A 31 -6.36 -4.99 -9.27
C LYS A 31 -5.68 -6.30 -8.84
N SER A 32 -5.25 -7.11 -9.82
CA SER A 32 -4.48 -8.32 -9.59
C SER A 32 -3.15 -8.03 -8.89
N THR A 33 -2.47 -6.96 -9.32
CA THR A 33 -1.24 -6.45 -8.69
C THR A 33 -1.52 -5.97 -7.27
N CYS A 34 -2.62 -5.23 -7.03
CA CYS A 34 -3.01 -4.82 -5.69
C CYS A 34 -3.19 -6.02 -4.73
N SER A 35 -3.83 -7.10 -5.18
CA SER A 35 -4.02 -8.29 -4.36
C SER A 35 -2.70 -9.02 -4.06
N SER A 36 -1.80 -9.09 -5.05
CA SER A 36 -0.47 -9.66 -4.86
C SER A 36 0.37 -8.82 -3.90
N TRP A 37 0.35 -7.49 -4.06
CA TRP A 37 1.08 -6.55 -3.21
C TRP A 37 0.50 -6.47 -1.80
N GLU A 38 -0.81 -6.64 -1.61
CA GLU A 38 -1.37 -6.71 -0.27
C GLU A 38 -0.80 -7.89 0.51
N LYS A 39 -0.63 -9.06 -0.13
CA LYS A 39 -0.03 -10.23 0.52
C LYS A 39 1.47 -10.03 0.77
N GLU A 40 2.19 -9.54 -0.23
CA GLU A 40 3.65 -9.34 -0.16
C GLU A 40 4.05 -8.25 0.83
N LEU A 41 3.29 -7.15 0.87
CA LEU A 41 3.58 -5.95 1.66
C LEU A 41 2.72 -5.88 2.92
N LYS A 42 2.04 -6.98 3.29
CA LYS A 42 1.14 -7.04 4.45
C LYS A 42 1.83 -6.59 5.75
N ASP A 43 3.05 -7.06 5.97
CA ASP A 43 3.86 -6.73 7.14
C ASP A 43 4.19 -5.23 7.16
N ALA A 44 4.70 -4.69 6.05
CA ALA A 44 5.01 -3.27 5.94
C ALA A 44 3.78 -2.36 6.09
N ILE A 45 2.61 -2.79 5.61
CA ILE A 45 1.34 -2.07 5.82
C ILE A 45 0.95 -2.09 7.29
N ALA A 46 1.09 -3.24 7.95
CA ALA A 46 0.76 -3.38 9.37
C ALA A 46 1.70 -2.56 10.25
N GLU A 47 3.01 -2.62 9.98
CA GLU A 47 4.05 -1.85 10.64
C GLU A 47 3.78 -0.35 10.51
N LEU A 48 3.62 0.16 9.29
CA LEU A 48 3.35 1.58 9.06
C LEU A 48 2.03 2.03 9.70
N LYS A 49 1.00 1.18 9.66
CA LYS A 49 -0.29 1.48 10.31
C LYS A 49 -0.15 1.53 11.83
N GLN A 50 0.66 0.65 12.42
CA GLN A 50 0.93 0.65 13.85
C GLN A 50 1.77 1.87 14.23
N GLU A 51 2.81 2.19 13.47
CA GLU A 51 3.66 3.37 13.67
C GLU A 51 2.81 4.65 13.68
N GLN A 52 1.95 4.85 12.68
CA GLN A 52 1.03 5.99 12.62
C GLN A 52 0.05 6.06 13.81
N LEU A 53 -0.35 4.91 14.35
CA LEU A 53 -1.24 4.85 15.51
C LEU A 53 -0.48 5.15 16.81
N ASN A 54 0.79 4.79 16.88
CA ASN A 54 1.64 4.90 18.06
C ASN A 54 2.36 6.26 18.15
N GLU A 55 2.36 7.05 17.07
CA GLU A 55 2.77 8.45 17.01
C GLU A 55 1.68 9.44 17.49
N LEU A 56 0.52 8.94 17.95
CA LEU A 56 -0.59 9.73 18.50
C LEU A 56 -0.64 9.70 20.03
#